data_AF-A0A7G9LAT0-F1
#
_entry.id   AF-A0A7G9LAT0-F1
#
_cell.length_a   1.000
_cell.length_b   1.000
_cell.length_c   1.000
_cell.angle_alpha   90.00
_cell.angle_beta   90.00
_cell.angle_gamma   90.00
#
_symmetry.space_group_name_H-M   'P 1'
#
loop_
_entity.id
_entity.type
_entity.pdbx_description
1 polymer ?
#
loop_
_entity_poly.entity_id
_entity_poly.type
_entity_poly.pdbx_seq_one_letter_code
_entity_poly.pdbx_strand_id
1 'polypeptide(L)'
;MKKKVFVSGCFDMLHSGHLAFFKEAATFGDLYVGIGSDATVDELKGRKTINSERERIYMINAIKYVKQSFVNSGSGILDFKEDLIRLKPDFFVVNEDGYSPEKERLCKKLGIKLHVLSRQPDADLPARSTTQIRSGDNCSLPYRIDLAGTWIDQPYVSKYHPGWAITLSLEPIIEYNERCGMSTSTRNAAKKIWPYYLPIEKPEKLAEILFKFENTPGSEVISGAQDAIGICMPGLVRHYYDNDYWPKKFESIHSESIISWLEKHLCMVLLWPREKGLNLLTETHINKPNVKKLTQASDEVWEAIKNKDLQSFASGFLKSFNAQTTMFPKMLNSKIEEEISKYKDKALAWKLAGAGGAGYLILVTDKPIKGTMNIKVRRKETLI
;
A
#
# COMPACT_ATOMS: atom_id res chain seq x y z
N MET A 1 10.44 3.85 -38.95
CA MET A 1 10.26 2.68 -38.04
C MET A 1 8.99 2.91 -37.22
N LYS A 2 8.23 1.86 -36.90
CA LYS A 2 7.16 1.96 -35.91
C LYS A 2 7.77 2.33 -34.55
N LYS A 3 7.04 3.11 -33.76
CA LYS A 3 7.46 3.48 -32.40
C LYS A 3 7.57 2.23 -31.54
N LYS A 4 8.51 2.22 -30.59
CA LYS A 4 8.69 1.14 -29.62
C LYS A 4 7.94 1.48 -28.35
N VAL A 5 7.14 0.54 -27.86
CA VAL A 5 6.42 0.66 -26.60
C VAL A 5 6.96 -0.40 -25.65
N PHE A 6 7.20 -0.02 -24.41
CA PHE A 6 7.62 -0.95 -23.38
C PHE A 6 6.58 -1.01 -22.26
N VAL A 7 6.34 -2.21 -21.76
CA VAL A 7 5.59 -2.46 -20.52
C VAL A 7 6.41 -3.41 -19.64
N SER A 8 6.34 -3.24 -18.33
CA SER A 8 7.00 -4.14 -17.39
C SER A 8 6.09 -4.54 -16.24
N GLY A 9 6.18 -5.81 -15.82
CA GLY A 9 5.35 -6.36 -14.74
C GLY A 9 5.62 -7.83 -14.46
N CYS A 10 4.84 -8.40 -13.53
CA CYS A 10 4.93 -9.83 -13.21
C CYS A 10 4.19 -10.70 -14.26
N PHE A 11 2.97 -10.28 -14.65
CA PHE A 11 2.12 -10.97 -15.62
C PHE A 11 1.92 -12.48 -15.37
N ASP A 12 1.95 -12.90 -14.09
CA ASP A 12 1.61 -14.25 -13.67
C ASP A 12 0.09 -14.48 -13.74
N MET A 13 -0.30 -15.74 -14.01
CA MET A 13 -1.67 -16.17 -14.26
C MET A 13 -2.38 -15.26 -15.26
N LEU A 14 -1.94 -15.32 -16.52
CA LEU A 14 -2.51 -14.49 -17.59
C LEU A 14 -4.04 -14.59 -17.64
N HIS A 15 -4.68 -13.43 -17.80
CA HIS A 15 -6.13 -13.30 -17.82
C HIS A 15 -6.52 -12.11 -18.72
N SER A 16 -7.83 -11.94 -18.96
CA SER A 16 -8.39 -10.91 -19.84
C SER A 16 -7.85 -9.51 -19.57
N GLY A 17 -7.74 -9.10 -18.30
CA GLY A 17 -7.13 -7.81 -17.92
C GLY A 17 -5.70 -7.58 -18.43
N HIS A 18 -4.83 -8.60 -18.45
CA HIS A 18 -3.49 -8.47 -19.05
C HIS A 18 -3.57 -8.29 -20.57
N LEU A 19 -4.46 -9.04 -21.23
CA LEU A 19 -4.67 -8.95 -22.67
C LEU A 19 -5.23 -7.57 -23.07
N ALA A 20 -6.19 -7.03 -22.31
CA ALA A 20 -6.73 -5.69 -22.51
C ALA A 20 -5.64 -4.62 -22.37
N PHE A 21 -4.81 -4.73 -21.32
CA PHE A 21 -3.67 -3.83 -21.12
C PHE A 21 -2.66 -3.89 -22.27
N PHE A 22 -2.29 -5.10 -22.74
CA PHE A 22 -1.38 -5.25 -23.88
C PHE A 22 -1.99 -4.73 -25.19
N LYS A 23 -3.30 -4.96 -25.41
CA LYS A 23 -4.04 -4.41 -26.55
C LYS A 23 -3.98 -2.89 -26.58
N GLU A 24 -4.25 -2.25 -25.44
CA GLU A 24 -4.22 -0.79 -25.31
C GLU A 24 -2.79 -0.24 -25.46
N ALA A 25 -1.81 -0.86 -24.81
CA ALA A 25 -0.40 -0.47 -24.93
C ALA A 25 0.13 -0.60 -26.38
N ALA A 26 -0.29 -1.62 -27.12
CA ALA A 26 0.09 -1.82 -28.52
C ALA A 26 -0.48 -0.75 -29.48
N THR A 27 -1.46 0.05 -29.06
CA THR A 27 -1.95 1.19 -29.88
C THR A 27 -0.90 2.29 -30.05
N PHE A 28 0.10 2.35 -29.15
CA PHE A 28 1.18 3.34 -29.21
C PHE A 28 2.36 2.92 -30.10
N GLY A 29 2.42 1.65 -30.56
CA GLY A 29 3.51 1.12 -31.39
C GLY A 29 3.78 -0.37 -31.20
N ASP A 30 4.98 -0.83 -31.59
CA ASP A 30 5.40 -2.22 -31.42
C ASP A 30 5.70 -2.48 -29.93
N LEU A 31 4.93 -3.40 -29.32
CA LEU A 31 4.94 -3.66 -27.88
C LEU A 31 6.00 -4.68 -27.47
N TYR A 32 6.93 -4.25 -26.61
CA TYR A 32 7.91 -5.08 -25.94
C TYR A 32 7.50 -5.26 -24.47
N VAL A 33 7.54 -6.49 -23.98
CA VAL A 33 7.11 -6.83 -22.62
C VAL A 33 8.29 -7.36 -21.81
N GLY A 34 8.69 -6.61 -20.79
CA GLY A 34 9.64 -7.08 -19.78
C GLY A 34 8.90 -7.75 -18.62
N ILE A 35 9.33 -8.95 -18.22
CA ILE A 35 8.75 -9.62 -17.05
C ILE A 35 9.74 -9.70 -15.90
N GLY A 36 9.27 -9.50 -14.67
CA GLY A 36 10.10 -9.75 -13.50
C GLY A 36 10.45 -11.23 -13.36
N SER A 37 11.70 -11.52 -13.02
CA SER A 37 12.17 -12.88 -12.74
C SER A 37 11.43 -13.49 -11.55
N ASP A 38 11.41 -14.82 -11.45
CA ASP A 38 10.76 -15.49 -10.32
C ASP A 38 11.34 -15.04 -8.97
N ALA A 39 12.66 -14.82 -8.91
CA ALA A 39 13.35 -14.32 -7.73
C ALA A 39 12.96 -12.87 -7.37
N THR A 40 12.88 -11.97 -8.35
CA THR A 40 12.48 -10.58 -8.13
C THR A 40 11.02 -10.48 -7.65
N VAL A 41 10.13 -11.31 -8.22
CA VAL A 41 8.73 -11.35 -7.80
C VAL A 41 8.62 -11.84 -6.35
N ASP A 42 9.36 -12.88 -5.98
CA ASP A 42 9.38 -13.39 -4.61
C ASP A 42 9.92 -12.35 -3.62
N GLU A 43 11.00 -11.64 -3.97
CA GLU A 43 11.55 -10.57 -3.13
C GLU A 43 10.56 -9.42 -2.88
N LEU A 44 9.86 -8.97 -3.93
CA LEU A 44 8.98 -7.80 -3.86
C LEU A 44 7.62 -8.11 -3.26
N LYS A 45 7.10 -9.33 -3.50
CA LYS A 45 5.75 -9.73 -3.11
C LYS A 45 5.71 -10.72 -1.95
N GLY A 46 6.87 -11.24 -1.51
CA GLY A 46 6.97 -12.24 -0.44
C GLY A 46 6.31 -13.56 -0.81
N ARG A 47 6.21 -13.88 -2.10
CA ARG A 47 5.58 -15.11 -2.59
C ARG A 47 6.10 -15.52 -3.98
N LYS A 48 6.14 -16.83 -4.22
CA LYS A 48 6.43 -17.41 -5.53
C LYS A 48 5.30 -17.16 -6.55
N THR A 49 5.70 -17.07 -7.81
CA THR A 49 4.82 -17.15 -8.99
C THR A 49 4.21 -18.55 -9.11
N ILE A 50 3.04 -18.64 -9.74
CA ILE A 50 2.44 -19.94 -10.08
C ILE A 50 3.06 -20.46 -11.36
N ASN A 51 3.12 -19.61 -12.40
CA ASN A 51 3.78 -19.94 -13.65
C ASN A 51 5.23 -19.44 -13.59
N SER A 52 6.17 -20.32 -13.92
CA SER A 52 7.58 -19.96 -14.00
C SER A 52 7.80 -18.81 -14.99
N GLU A 53 8.90 -18.07 -14.84
CA GLU A 53 9.26 -17.01 -15.80
C GLU A 53 9.32 -17.52 -17.24
N ARG A 54 9.73 -18.78 -17.47
CA ARG A 54 9.74 -19.41 -18.80
C ARG A 54 8.35 -19.60 -19.37
N GLU A 55 7.41 -20.10 -18.57
CA GLU A 55 6.00 -20.26 -18.99
C GLU A 55 5.33 -18.91 -19.25
N ARG A 56 5.61 -17.92 -18.40
CA ARG A 56 5.10 -16.55 -18.58
C ARG A 56 5.59 -15.95 -19.90
N ILE A 57 6.88 -16.07 -20.23
CA ILE A 57 7.43 -15.63 -21.52
C ILE A 57 6.77 -16.37 -22.69
N TYR A 58 6.64 -17.68 -22.60
CA TYR A 58 6.02 -18.49 -23.64
C TYR A 58 4.59 -18.00 -23.94
N MET A 59 3.77 -17.85 -22.91
CA MET A 59 2.39 -17.40 -23.06
C MET A 59 2.31 -15.95 -23.57
N ILE A 60 3.14 -15.04 -23.07
CA ILE A 60 3.14 -13.62 -23.50
C ILE A 60 3.55 -13.48 -24.96
N ASN A 61 4.56 -14.23 -25.42
CA ASN A 61 4.99 -14.22 -26.82
C ASN A 61 3.90 -14.75 -27.78
N ALA A 62 2.96 -15.57 -27.30
CA ALA A 62 1.82 -16.04 -28.09
C ALA A 62 0.71 -14.98 -28.23
N ILE A 63 0.76 -13.88 -27.48
CA ILE A 63 -0.27 -12.83 -27.54
C ILE A 63 -0.03 -11.97 -28.79
N LYS A 64 -1.04 -11.90 -29.67
CA LYS A 64 -0.96 -11.20 -30.96
C LYS A 64 -0.51 -9.73 -30.90
N TYR A 65 -0.70 -9.06 -29.77
CA TYR A 65 -0.36 -7.65 -29.57
C TYR A 65 1.11 -7.45 -29.18
N VAL A 66 1.82 -8.50 -28.79
CA VAL A 66 3.19 -8.44 -28.28
C VAL A 66 4.17 -8.72 -29.41
N LYS A 67 5.12 -7.81 -29.62
CA LYS A 67 6.21 -7.97 -30.59
C LYS A 67 7.28 -8.92 -30.07
N GLN A 68 7.64 -8.78 -28.79
CA GLN A 68 8.63 -9.62 -28.11
C GLN A 68 8.47 -9.48 -26.59
N SER A 69 8.72 -10.56 -25.86
CA SER A 69 8.88 -10.53 -24.40
C SER A 69 10.22 -11.12 -23.95
N PHE A 70 10.69 -10.68 -22.79
CA PHE A 70 11.93 -11.16 -22.16
C PHE A 70 11.88 -10.98 -20.64
N VAL A 71 12.70 -11.74 -19.92
CA VAL A 71 12.89 -11.57 -18.48
C VAL A 71 13.78 -10.35 -18.26
N ASN A 72 13.37 -9.46 -17.36
CA ASN A 72 14.14 -8.29 -16.98
C ASN A 72 15.49 -8.71 -16.38
N SER A 73 16.52 -7.95 -16.70
CA SER A 73 17.91 -8.28 -16.35
C SER A 73 18.30 -7.88 -14.92
N GLY A 74 17.55 -6.97 -14.29
CA GLY A 74 17.81 -6.47 -12.95
C GLY A 74 16.96 -7.12 -11.85
N SER A 75 16.90 -6.43 -10.71
CA SER A 75 16.12 -6.82 -9.53
C SER A 75 15.44 -5.62 -8.86
N GLY A 76 14.55 -5.89 -7.91
CA GLY A 76 13.80 -4.85 -7.19
C GLY A 76 12.75 -4.12 -8.05
N ILE A 77 12.27 -2.96 -7.60
CA ILE A 77 11.15 -2.23 -8.24
C ILE A 77 11.45 -1.78 -9.68
N LEU A 78 12.73 -1.52 -9.97
CA LEU A 78 13.22 -1.08 -11.28
C LEU A 78 14.08 -2.15 -11.95
N ASP A 79 13.71 -3.42 -11.80
CA ASP A 79 14.38 -4.56 -12.43
C ASP A 79 14.55 -4.44 -13.96
N PHE A 80 13.69 -3.67 -14.62
CA PHE A 80 13.71 -3.41 -16.06
C PHE A 80 14.61 -2.25 -16.49
N LYS A 81 15.33 -1.58 -15.57
CA LYS A 81 16.05 -0.33 -15.85
C LYS A 81 17.09 -0.49 -16.97
N GLU A 82 17.91 -1.54 -16.89
CA GLU A 82 18.95 -1.84 -17.87
C GLU A 82 18.34 -2.19 -19.24
N ASP A 83 17.22 -2.90 -19.24
CA ASP A 83 16.48 -3.26 -20.45
C ASP A 83 15.86 -2.04 -21.12
N LEU A 84 15.37 -1.09 -20.33
CA LEU A 84 14.79 0.17 -20.78
C LEU A 84 15.85 1.08 -21.43
N ILE A 85 17.08 1.10 -20.87
CA ILE A 85 18.25 1.77 -21.47
C ILE A 85 18.67 1.10 -22.79
N ARG A 86 18.64 -0.24 -22.85
CA ARG A 86 19.03 -1.01 -24.04
C ARG A 86 18.02 -0.91 -25.17
N LEU A 87 16.72 -1.04 -24.86
CA LEU A 87 15.63 -1.04 -25.83
C LEU A 87 15.38 0.36 -26.42
N LYS A 88 15.57 1.42 -25.60
CA LYS A 88 15.26 2.82 -25.91
C LYS A 88 13.85 2.99 -26.50
N PRO A 89 12.79 2.64 -25.74
CA PRO A 89 11.43 2.76 -26.23
C PRO A 89 11.01 4.24 -26.33
N ASP A 90 10.08 4.55 -27.24
CA ASP A 90 9.45 5.88 -27.31
C ASP A 90 8.48 6.10 -26.14
N PHE A 91 7.79 5.03 -25.74
CA PHE A 91 6.80 5.02 -24.67
C PHE A 91 7.10 3.94 -23.63
N PHE A 92 6.98 4.31 -22.35
CA PHE A 92 6.85 3.35 -21.26
C PHE A 92 5.41 3.42 -20.75
N VAL A 93 4.69 2.31 -20.79
CA VAL A 93 3.28 2.24 -20.44
C VAL A 93 3.12 1.44 -19.14
N VAL A 94 2.38 1.99 -18.19
CA VAL A 94 2.09 1.38 -16.89
C VAL A 94 0.59 1.50 -16.58
N ASN A 95 0.08 0.60 -15.74
CA ASN A 95 -1.22 0.79 -15.11
C ASN A 95 -1.10 1.73 -13.89
N GLU A 96 -2.22 2.24 -13.38
CA GLU A 96 -2.28 3.09 -12.18
C GLU A 96 -1.58 2.47 -10.96
N ASP A 97 -1.74 1.17 -10.73
CA ASP A 97 -1.07 0.43 -9.64
C ASP A 97 0.41 0.14 -9.91
N GLY A 98 0.84 0.27 -11.17
CA GLY A 98 2.22 0.12 -11.59
C GLY A 98 2.99 1.44 -11.68
N TYR A 99 2.34 2.59 -11.52
CA TYR A 99 3.00 3.89 -11.50
C TYR A 99 3.81 4.05 -10.21
N SER A 100 5.02 4.61 -10.34
CA SER A 100 5.76 5.16 -9.22
C SER A 100 6.55 6.38 -9.66
N PRO A 101 6.85 7.31 -8.75
CA PRO A 101 7.63 8.49 -9.10
C PRO A 101 9.05 8.18 -9.58
N GLU A 102 9.65 7.09 -9.10
CA GLU A 102 10.96 6.65 -9.58
C GLU A 102 10.94 6.27 -11.06
N LYS A 103 9.86 5.62 -11.52
CA LYS A 103 9.65 5.32 -12.95
C LYS A 103 9.55 6.58 -13.78
N GLU A 104 8.83 7.58 -13.28
CA GLU A 104 8.71 8.87 -13.97
C GLU A 104 10.06 9.60 -14.06
N ARG A 105 10.82 9.65 -12.96
CA ARG A 105 12.18 10.24 -12.95
C ARG A 105 13.10 9.52 -13.95
N LEU A 106 13.06 8.19 -13.96
CA LEU A 106 13.85 7.38 -14.90
C LEU A 106 13.47 7.67 -16.35
N CYS A 107 12.17 7.75 -16.65
CA CYS A 107 11.69 8.09 -17.99
C CYS A 107 12.14 9.49 -18.43
N LYS A 108 12.01 10.49 -17.55
CA LYS A 108 12.49 11.86 -17.83
C LYS A 108 13.99 11.90 -18.12
N LYS A 109 14.79 11.19 -17.31
CA LYS A 109 16.25 11.11 -17.48
C LYS A 109 16.64 10.48 -18.83
N LEU A 110 15.84 9.53 -19.31
CA LEU A 110 16.11 8.78 -20.54
C LEU A 110 15.39 9.34 -21.77
N GLY A 111 14.59 10.41 -21.62
CA GLY A 111 13.82 11.02 -22.70
C GLY A 111 12.63 10.18 -23.19
N ILE A 112 12.08 9.32 -22.33
CA ILE A 112 11.00 8.37 -22.64
C ILE A 112 9.66 8.93 -22.17
N LYS A 113 8.61 8.78 -22.98
CA LYS A 113 7.25 9.23 -22.61
C LYS A 113 6.56 8.19 -21.73
N LEU A 114 6.27 8.54 -20.48
CA LEU A 114 5.49 7.70 -19.56
C LEU A 114 3.99 7.88 -19.81
N HIS A 115 3.26 6.78 -20.04
CA HIS A 115 1.80 6.76 -20.09
C HIS A 115 1.24 5.88 -18.98
N VAL A 116 0.30 6.43 -18.22
CA VAL A 116 -0.44 5.72 -17.16
C VAL A 116 -1.85 5.46 -17.67
N LEU A 117 -2.20 4.19 -17.80
CA LEU A 117 -3.51 3.71 -18.23
C LEU A 117 -4.35 3.30 -17.01
N SER A 118 -5.66 3.55 -17.06
CA SER A 118 -6.60 3.01 -16.09
C SER A 118 -7.01 1.61 -16.49
N ARG A 119 -7.32 0.73 -15.53
CA ARG A 119 -7.80 -0.61 -15.85
C ARG A 119 -9.24 -0.53 -16.39
N GLN A 120 -9.38 -0.58 -17.70
CA GLN A 120 -10.68 -0.78 -18.36
C GLN A 120 -10.79 -2.25 -18.82
N PRO A 121 -11.80 -3.02 -18.37
CA PRO A 121 -12.07 -4.32 -18.96
C PRO A 121 -12.43 -4.17 -20.44
N ASP A 122 -11.94 -5.08 -21.30
CA ASP A 122 -12.39 -5.16 -22.69
C ASP A 122 -13.88 -5.55 -22.72
N ALA A 123 -14.62 -5.01 -23.69
CA ALA A 123 -16.08 -5.07 -23.73
C ALA A 123 -16.63 -6.48 -23.41
N ASP A 124 -17.63 -6.52 -22.52
CA ASP A 124 -18.37 -7.70 -22.03
C ASP A 124 -17.61 -8.70 -21.13
N LEU A 125 -16.36 -8.43 -20.73
CA LEU A 125 -15.62 -9.27 -19.80
C LEU A 125 -15.61 -8.71 -18.37
N PRO A 126 -15.71 -9.57 -17.33
CA PRO A 126 -15.57 -9.11 -15.95
C PRO A 126 -14.17 -8.56 -15.71
N ALA A 127 -14.06 -7.50 -14.91
CA ALA A 127 -12.78 -7.03 -14.40
C ALA A 127 -12.09 -8.19 -13.66
N ARG A 128 -10.88 -8.54 -14.09
CA ARG A 128 -10.03 -9.57 -13.46
C ARG A 128 -8.64 -9.02 -13.24
N SER A 129 -8.07 -9.32 -12.06
CA SER A 129 -6.66 -9.15 -11.75
C SER A 129 -6.07 -10.48 -11.27
N THR A 130 -4.75 -10.67 -11.41
CA THR A 130 -4.03 -11.79 -10.79
C THR A 130 -4.38 -11.88 -9.30
N THR A 131 -4.56 -10.74 -8.63
CA THR A 131 -5.05 -10.68 -7.25
C THR A 131 -6.41 -11.34 -7.12
N GLN A 132 -7.43 -10.92 -7.87
CA GLN A 132 -8.78 -11.51 -7.80
C GLN A 132 -8.80 -13.01 -8.13
N ILE A 133 -7.97 -13.47 -9.07
CA ILE A 133 -7.86 -14.91 -9.40
C ILE A 133 -7.24 -15.68 -8.23
N ARG A 134 -6.23 -15.12 -7.55
CA ARG A 134 -5.67 -15.76 -6.33
C ARG A 134 -6.59 -15.60 -5.13
N SER A 135 -7.32 -14.50 -5.02
CA SER A 135 -8.29 -14.25 -3.95
C SER A 135 -9.53 -15.12 -4.12
N GLY A 136 -9.84 -15.55 -5.34
CA GLY A 136 -10.94 -16.46 -5.66
C GLY A 136 -10.83 -17.78 -4.91
N ASP A 137 -9.61 -18.26 -4.62
CA ASP A 137 -9.40 -19.55 -3.95
C ASP A 137 -8.29 -19.60 -2.88
N ASN A 138 -7.46 -18.56 -2.64
CA ASN A 138 -6.20 -18.76 -1.88
C ASN A 138 -5.76 -17.76 -0.79
N CYS A 139 -6.27 -16.52 -0.66
CA CYS A 139 -6.04 -15.67 0.54
C CYS A 139 -6.74 -14.29 0.43
N SER A 140 -7.92 -14.12 1.03
CA SER A 140 -8.67 -12.86 1.12
C SER A 140 -8.32 -12.01 2.35
N LEU A 141 -7.19 -12.29 3.02
CA LEU A 141 -6.80 -11.53 4.21
C LEU A 141 -6.70 -10.02 3.92
N PRO A 142 -7.32 -9.16 4.75
CA PRO A 142 -7.30 -7.71 4.59
C PRO A 142 -5.90 -7.12 4.67
N TYR A 143 -5.79 -5.88 4.22
CA TYR A 143 -4.68 -4.99 4.55
C TYR A 143 -5.14 -3.95 5.57
N ARG A 144 -4.21 -3.18 6.12
CA ARG A 144 -4.55 -2.05 6.99
C ARG A 144 -3.71 -0.84 6.64
N ILE A 145 -4.31 0.33 6.80
CA ILE A 145 -3.60 1.61 6.86
C ILE A 145 -3.89 2.29 8.21
N ASP A 146 -3.00 3.17 8.64
CA ASP A 146 -3.21 4.04 9.79
C ASP A 146 -3.54 5.46 9.34
N LEU A 147 -4.54 6.06 9.98
CA LEU A 147 -4.92 7.44 9.68
C LEU A 147 -4.24 8.41 10.64
N ALA A 148 -4.27 8.13 11.94
CA ALA A 148 -3.67 8.99 12.96
C ALA A 148 -3.22 8.20 14.19
N GLY A 149 -2.34 8.79 15.00
CA GLY A 149 -1.91 8.21 16.27
C GLY A 149 -0.86 7.08 16.19
N THR A 150 -0.34 6.76 15.01
CA THR A 150 0.71 5.72 14.82
C THR A 150 1.85 5.87 15.82
N TRP A 151 2.35 4.74 16.34
CA TRP A 151 3.33 4.58 17.41
C TRP A 151 2.81 4.69 18.84
N ILE A 152 1.57 5.15 19.07
CA ILE A 152 1.02 5.21 20.43
C ILE A 152 0.76 3.82 21.03
N ASP A 153 0.73 2.77 20.19
CA ASP A 153 0.65 1.35 20.57
C ASP A 153 1.94 0.80 21.17
N GLN A 154 3.01 1.61 21.21
CA GLN A 154 4.26 1.29 21.88
C GLN A 154 4.27 1.88 23.29
N PRO A 155 4.45 1.08 24.37
CA PRO A 155 4.49 1.58 25.75
C PRO A 155 5.53 2.67 25.98
N TYR A 156 6.69 2.58 25.31
CA TYR A 156 7.72 3.61 25.41
C TYR A 156 7.28 4.98 24.82
N VAL A 157 6.19 5.03 24.06
CA VAL A 157 5.54 6.26 23.59
C VAL A 157 4.37 6.62 24.51
N SER A 158 3.41 5.71 24.71
CA SER A 158 2.18 6.01 25.47
C SER A 158 2.41 6.28 26.96
N LYS A 159 3.56 5.86 27.54
CA LYS A 159 3.97 6.26 28.90
C LYS A 159 4.05 7.78 29.10
N TYR A 160 4.28 8.55 28.04
CA TYR A 160 4.39 10.00 28.12
C TYR A 160 3.02 10.70 28.09
N HIS A 161 2.05 10.11 27.39
CA HIS A 161 0.65 10.54 27.37
C HIS A 161 -0.21 9.42 26.74
N PRO A 162 -1.31 8.98 27.36
CA PRO A 162 -2.18 7.96 26.78
C PRO A 162 -3.00 8.55 25.62
N GLY A 163 -3.42 7.72 24.68
CA GLY A 163 -4.20 8.22 23.54
C GLY A 163 -4.62 7.19 22.53
N TRP A 164 -5.33 7.67 21.52
CA TRP A 164 -5.89 6.86 20.45
C TRP A 164 -4.93 6.73 19.28
N ALA A 165 -4.97 5.55 18.65
CA ALA A 165 -4.58 5.38 17.25
C ALA A 165 -5.78 4.94 16.43
N ILE A 166 -5.73 5.25 15.13
CA ILE A 166 -6.84 5.02 14.19
C ILE A 166 -6.33 4.20 13.02
N THR A 167 -6.96 3.06 12.80
CA THR A 167 -6.73 2.16 11.67
C THR A 167 -7.94 2.07 10.77
N LEU A 168 -7.68 1.84 9.49
CA LEU A 168 -8.70 1.55 8.48
C LEU A 168 -8.36 0.20 7.83
N SER A 169 -9.28 -0.74 7.92
CA SER A 169 -9.14 -2.07 7.31
C SER A 169 -9.51 -2.00 5.84
N LEU A 170 -8.68 -2.58 4.97
CA LEU A 170 -8.83 -2.50 3.52
C LEU A 170 -9.07 -3.87 2.89
N GLU A 171 -9.97 -3.91 1.91
CA GLU A 171 -10.15 -5.05 1.03
C GLU A 171 -8.90 -5.26 0.16
N PRO A 172 -8.48 -6.52 -0.08
CA PRO A 172 -7.35 -6.84 -0.93
C PRO A 172 -7.70 -6.75 -2.43
N ILE A 173 -8.30 -5.64 -2.87
CA ILE A 173 -8.62 -5.37 -4.29
C ILE A 173 -7.36 -5.10 -5.14
N ILE A 174 -6.28 -4.68 -4.48
CA ILE A 174 -4.96 -4.46 -5.05
C ILE A 174 -3.97 -5.25 -4.18
N GLU A 175 -2.94 -5.79 -4.82
CA GLU A 175 -1.84 -6.42 -4.10
C GLU A 175 -0.75 -5.37 -3.80
N TYR A 176 -0.47 -5.16 -2.51
CA TYR A 176 0.54 -4.21 -2.07
C TYR A 176 1.91 -4.87 -1.92
N ASN A 177 2.98 -4.09 -2.17
CA ASN A 177 4.35 -4.57 -2.05
C ASN A 177 4.77 -4.79 -0.59
N GLU A 178 5.67 -5.76 -0.38
CA GLU A 178 6.31 -6.00 0.91
C GLU A 178 7.19 -4.82 1.33
N ARG A 179 7.34 -4.61 2.65
CA ARG A 179 8.14 -3.51 3.24
C ARG A 179 7.67 -2.09 2.85
N CYS A 180 6.39 -1.93 2.53
CA CYS A 180 5.80 -0.65 2.15
C CYS A 180 4.81 -0.06 3.16
N GLY A 181 4.86 -0.47 4.43
CA GLY A 181 4.02 0.10 5.49
C GLY A 181 2.58 -0.44 5.54
N MET A 182 2.29 -1.53 4.83
CA MET A 182 0.96 -2.16 4.74
C MET A 182 0.77 -3.34 5.70
N SER A 183 1.55 -3.40 6.80
CA SER A 183 1.52 -4.48 7.82
C SER A 183 1.75 -5.87 7.25
N THR A 184 2.63 -5.98 6.26
CA THR A 184 2.79 -7.24 5.52
C THR A 184 3.40 -8.36 6.36
N SER A 185 4.25 -8.05 7.34
CA SER A 185 4.74 -9.01 8.36
C SER A 185 3.59 -9.65 9.14
N THR A 186 2.78 -8.83 9.82
CA THR A 186 1.62 -9.28 10.60
C THR A 186 0.61 -9.99 9.71
N ARG A 187 0.41 -9.53 8.47
CA ARG A 187 -0.45 -10.22 7.49
C ARG A 187 0.11 -11.59 7.11
N ASN A 188 1.43 -11.74 6.97
CA ASN A 188 2.06 -13.04 6.72
C ASN A 188 1.99 -13.97 7.94
N ALA A 189 2.03 -13.43 9.16
CA ALA A 189 1.72 -14.18 10.38
C ALA A 189 0.24 -14.64 10.37
N ALA A 190 -0.69 -13.75 10.00
CA ALA A 190 -2.09 -14.09 9.85
C ALA A 190 -2.32 -15.21 8.82
N LYS A 191 -1.60 -15.24 7.69
CA LYS A 191 -1.66 -16.35 6.71
C LYS A 191 -1.27 -17.70 7.29
N LYS A 192 -0.40 -17.75 8.31
CA LYS A 192 -0.03 -19.02 8.96
C LYS A 192 -1.17 -19.58 9.80
N ILE A 193 -2.00 -18.71 10.37
CA ILE A 193 -3.18 -19.08 11.19
C ILE A 193 -4.40 -19.29 10.29
N TRP A 194 -4.60 -18.38 9.34
CA TRP A 194 -5.76 -18.27 8.47
C TRP A 194 -5.30 -18.15 7.01
N PRO A 195 -4.94 -19.27 6.36
CA PRO A 195 -4.34 -19.25 5.02
C PRO A 195 -5.26 -18.66 3.95
N TYR A 196 -6.59 -18.84 4.11
CA TYR A 196 -7.57 -18.48 3.08
C TYR A 196 -8.36 -17.21 3.41
N TYR A 197 -8.96 -17.11 4.59
CA TYR A 197 -9.79 -15.97 4.98
C TYR A 197 -9.78 -15.77 6.49
N LEU A 198 -9.98 -14.53 6.96
CA LEU A 198 -10.20 -14.26 8.37
C LEU A 198 -11.56 -14.79 8.80
N PRO A 199 -11.66 -15.47 9.95
CA PRO A 199 -12.95 -15.70 10.57
C PRO A 199 -13.70 -14.38 10.81
N ILE A 200 -15.03 -14.41 10.67
CA ILE A 200 -15.86 -13.19 10.77
C ILE A 200 -16.23 -12.92 12.24
N GLU A 201 -16.24 -13.95 13.07
CA GLU A 201 -16.66 -13.86 14.47
C GLU A 201 -15.58 -13.27 15.37
N LYS A 202 -16.01 -12.40 16.29
CA LYS A 202 -15.17 -11.81 17.36
C LYS A 202 -13.86 -11.21 16.83
N PRO A 203 -13.93 -10.20 15.92
CA PRO A 203 -12.75 -9.64 15.28
C PRO A 203 -11.71 -9.08 16.27
N GLU A 204 -12.15 -8.56 17.41
CA GLU A 204 -11.26 -8.14 18.51
C GLU A 204 -10.44 -9.30 19.09
N LYS A 205 -11.05 -10.48 19.24
CA LYS A 205 -10.35 -11.66 19.75
C LYS A 205 -9.38 -12.22 18.72
N LEU A 206 -9.73 -12.18 17.44
CA LEU A 206 -8.81 -12.53 16.35
C LEU A 206 -7.60 -11.60 16.33
N ALA A 207 -7.81 -10.29 16.49
CA ALA A 207 -6.73 -9.33 16.63
C ALA A 207 -5.80 -9.68 17.81
N GLU A 208 -6.38 -10.04 18.96
CA GLU A 208 -5.61 -10.40 20.15
C GLU A 208 -4.79 -11.69 19.95
N ILE A 209 -5.39 -12.71 19.32
CA ILE A 209 -4.71 -13.96 18.96
C ILE A 209 -3.55 -13.68 18.01
N LEU A 210 -3.78 -12.88 16.97
CA LEU A 210 -2.77 -12.54 15.98
C LEU A 210 -1.62 -11.74 16.59
N PHE A 211 -1.93 -10.75 17.42
CA PHE A 211 -0.92 -9.97 18.15
C PHE A 211 -0.05 -10.85 19.05
N LYS A 212 -0.66 -11.78 19.81
CA LYS A 212 0.06 -12.72 20.66
C LYS A 212 0.87 -13.76 19.88
N PHE A 213 0.37 -14.17 18.71
CA PHE A 213 1.07 -15.10 17.83
C PHE A 213 2.30 -14.48 17.18
N GLU A 214 2.23 -13.21 16.77
CA GLU A 214 3.39 -12.48 16.21
C GLU A 214 4.46 -12.20 17.29
N ASN A 215 4.04 -11.97 18.53
CA ASN A 215 4.93 -11.68 19.65
C ASN A 215 5.17 -12.92 20.52
N THR A 216 6.00 -13.85 20.01
CA THR A 216 6.36 -15.08 20.71
C THR A 216 7.06 -14.83 22.06
N PRO A 217 6.90 -15.71 23.06
CA PRO A 217 7.66 -15.62 24.31
C PRO A 217 9.17 -15.58 24.04
N GLY A 218 9.85 -14.58 24.59
CA GLY A 218 11.29 -14.37 24.40
C GLY A 218 11.67 -13.38 23.29
N SER A 219 10.70 -12.81 22.56
CA SER A 219 10.99 -11.74 21.60
C SER A 219 11.57 -10.50 22.30
N GLU A 220 12.76 -10.07 21.87
CA GLU A 220 13.42 -8.86 22.39
C GLU A 220 12.75 -7.56 21.92
N VAL A 221 12.07 -7.61 20.77
CA VAL A 221 11.33 -6.50 20.18
C VAL A 221 9.88 -6.93 19.99
N ILE A 222 8.97 -6.20 20.62
CA ILE A 222 7.53 -6.45 20.57
C ILE A 222 6.91 -5.51 19.53
N SER A 223 6.30 -6.10 18.50
CA SER A 223 5.49 -5.38 17.51
C SER A 223 4.21 -4.87 18.17
N GLY A 224 3.78 -3.65 17.83
CA GLY A 224 2.57 -3.06 18.40
C GLY A 224 1.27 -3.69 17.89
N ALA A 225 0.18 -3.58 18.65
CA ALA A 225 -1.09 -4.26 18.35
C ALA A 225 -1.85 -3.65 17.15
N GLN A 226 -1.48 -2.46 16.69
CA GLN A 226 -2.20 -1.72 15.64
C GLN A 226 -2.35 -2.53 14.35
N ASP A 227 -1.32 -3.29 13.96
CA ASP A 227 -1.32 -4.08 12.72
C ASP A 227 -2.33 -5.21 12.78
N ALA A 228 -2.33 -5.95 13.90
CA ALA A 228 -3.25 -7.05 14.13
C ALA A 228 -4.70 -6.56 14.20
N ILE A 229 -4.93 -5.42 14.87
CA ILE A 229 -6.24 -4.78 14.97
C ILE A 229 -6.74 -4.34 13.59
N GLY A 230 -5.93 -3.60 12.82
CA GLY A 230 -6.34 -3.11 11.51
C GLY A 230 -6.58 -4.22 10.48
N ILE A 231 -5.90 -5.35 10.60
CA ILE A 231 -6.15 -6.53 9.75
C ILE A 231 -7.46 -7.21 10.15
N CYS A 232 -7.67 -7.46 11.44
CA CYS A 232 -8.77 -8.29 11.91
C CYS A 232 -10.10 -7.56 12.02
N MET A 233 -10.09 -6.29 12.45
CA MET A 233 -11.30 -5.51 12.72
C MET A 233 -11.71 -4.69 11.48
N PRO A 234 -12.93 -4.89 10.93
CA PRO A 234 -13.37 -4.23 9.70
C PRO A 234 -13.70 -2.75 9.92
N GLY A 235 -13.77 -1.98 8.82
CA GLY A 235 -14.13 -0.56 8.84
C GLY A 235 -13.05 0.34 9.44
N LEU A 236 -13.50 1.43 10.06
CA LEU A 236 -12.66 2.40 10.76
C LEU A 236 -12.66 2.08 12.25
N VAL A 237 -11.48 1.89 12.84
CA VAL A 237 -11.34 1.51 14.24
C VAL A 237 -10.35 2.44 14.92
N ARG A 238 -10.72 3.00 16.08
CA ARG A 238 -9.77 3.61 17.00
C ARG A 238 -9.59 2.77 18.25
N HIS A 239 -8.37 2.74 18.75
CA HIS A 239 -7.97 1.92 19.90
C HIS A 239 -7.05 2.70 20.83
N TYR A 240 -7.34 2.67 22.14
CA TYR A 240 -6.72 3.55 23.14
C TYR A 240 -5.63 2.84 23.94
N TYR A 241 -4.44 3.43 23.98
CA TYR A 241 -3.29 2.88 24.69
C TYR A 241 -2.88 3.77 25.86
N ASP A 242 -2.43 3.12 26.91
CA ASP A 242 -1.95 3.74 28.14
C ASP A 242 -0.88 2.85 28.77
N ASN A 243 0.37 3.06 28.33
CA ASN A 243 1.57 2.36 28.78
C ASN A 243 1.46 0.82 28.70
N ASP A 244 0.80 0.31 27.67
CA ASP A 244 0.62 -1.12 27.41
C ASP A 244 0.57 -1.37 25.90
N TYR A 245 0.94 -2.58 25.47
CA TYR A 245 0.94 -2.99 24.07
C TYR A 245 -0.45 -3.32 23.55
N TRP A 246 -1.36 -3.76 24.42
CA TRP A 246 -2.75 -4.03 24.06
C TRP A 246 -3.63 -2.85 24.50
N PRO A 247 -4.56 -2.37 23.66
CA PRO A 247 -5.37 -1.21 24.00
C PRO A 247 -6.40 -1.53 25.09
N LYS A 248 -6.74 -0.53 25.90
CA LYS A 248 -7.75 -0.63 26.96
C LYS A 248 -9.19 -0.58 26.45
N LYS A 249 -9.41 0.04 25.29
CA LYS A 249 -10.73 0.24 24.69
C LYS A 249 -10.65 0.40 23.18
N PHE A 250 -11.74 0.05 22.52
CA PHE A 250 -11.96 0.18 21.08
C PHE A 250 -13.21 1.02 20.81
N GLU A 251 -13.20 1.73 19.70
CA GLU A 251 -14.41 2.27 19.07
C GLU A 251 -14.33 2.03 17.56
N SER A 252 -15.46 1.69 16.95
CA SER A 252 -15.50 1.33 15.53
C SER A 252 -16.65 2.02 14.80
N ILE A 253 -16.40 2.46 13.57
CA ILE A 253 -17.39 3.02 12.66
C ILE A 253 -17.51 2.11 11.43
N HIS A 254 -18.74 1.65 11.21
CA HIS A 254 -19.12 0.81 10.07
C HIS A 254 -20.19 1.46 9.18
N SER A 255 -20.50 2.75 9.38
CA SER A 255 -21.48 3.47 8.58
C SER A 255 -21.02 3.53 7.12
N GLU A 256 -21.84 3.02 6.20
CA GLU A 256 -21.53 3.08 4.77
C GLU A 256 -21.34 4.53 4.29
N SER A 257 -22.08 5.49 4.87
CA SER A 257 -21.93 6.91 4.51
C SER A 257 -20.55 7.49 4.86
N ILE A 258 -19.95 7.04 5.97
CA ILE A 258 -18.62 7.48 6.40
C ILE A 258 -17.54 6.70 5.64
N ILE A 259 -17.73 5.39 5.45
CA ILE A 259 -16.79 4.55 4.73
C ILE A 259 -16.67 5.01 3.27
N SER A 260 -17.79 5.17 2.55
CA SER A 260 -17.78 5.68 1.16
C SER A 260 -17.19 7.09 1.07
N TRP A 261 -17.39 7.93 2.09
CA TRP A 261 -16.78 9.26 2.15
C TRP A 261 -15.24 9.17 2.29
N LEU A 262 -14.72 8.28 3.14
CA LEU A 262 -13.28 8.02 3.25
C LEU A 262 -12.69 7.50 1.92
N GLU A 263 -13.36 6.55 1.26
CA GLU A 263 -12.91 6.00 -0.04
C GLU A 263 -12.82 7.08 -1.12
N LYS A 264 -13.72 8.07 -1.10
CA LYS A 264 -13.73 9.19 -2.04
C LYS A 264 -12.56 10.15 -1.83
N HIS A 265 -12.10 10.29 -0.59
CA HIS A 265 -11.15 11.32 -0.17
C HIS A 265 -9.75 10.80 0.14
N LEU A 266 -9.53 9.49 0.06
CA LEU A 266 -8.22 8.86 0.28
C LEU A 266 -7.74 8.15 -0.97
N CYS A 267 -6.52 8.48 -1.39
CA CYS A 267 -5.79 7.73 -2.40
C CYS A 267 -4.34 7.51 -1.97
N MET A 268 -3.65 6.60 -2.65
CA MET A 268 -2.28 6.23 -2.31
C MET A 268 -1.35 6.30 -3.52
N VAL A 269 -0.08 6.59 -3.28
CA VAL A 269 0.99 6.52 -4.28
C VAL A 269 2.08 5.61 -3.76
N LEU A 270 2.52 4.68 -4.60
CA LEU A 270 3.69 3.86 -4.28
C LEU A 270 4.95 4.70 -4.46
N LEU A 271 5.76 4.82 -3.40
CA LEU A 271 7.10 5.38 -3.45
C LEU A 271 8.09 4.28 -3.84
N TRP A 272 8.62 3.57 -2.85
CA TRP A 272 9.57 2.46 -2.96
C TRP A 272 9.56 1.63 -1.66
N PRO A 273 10.13 0.41 -1.59
CA PRO A 273 10.17 -0.39 -0.37
C PRO A 273 11.22 0.16 0.60
N ARG A 274 11.06 -0.12 1.89
CA ARG A 274 12.03 0.30 2.89
C ARG A 274 13.39 -0.38 2.67
N GLU A 275 14.45 0.42 2.72
CA GLU A 275 15.84 -0.04 2.65
C GLU A 275 16.14 -1.02 3.81
N LYS A 276 16.96 -2.04 3.54
CA LYS A 276 17.37 -2.99 4.57
C LYS A 276 18.27 -2.27 5.59
N GLY A 277 17.98 -2.45 6.88
CA GLY A 277 18.76 -1.85 7.96
C GLY A 277 18.32 -0.44 8.39
N LEU A 278 17.28 0.14 7.77
CA LEU A 278 16.74 1.42 8.25
C LEU A 278 16.16 1.25 9.67
N ASN A 279 16.82 1.87 10.65
CA ASN A 279 16.34 1.93 12.02
C ASN A 279 15.67 3.29 12.30
N LEU A 280 14.36 3.27 12.50
CA LEU A 280 13.57 4.48 12.78
C LEU A 280 13.68 4.94 14.24
N LEU A 281 14.23 4.11 15.12
CA LEU A 281 14.35 4.36 16.56
C LEU A 281 15.67 5.05 16.95
N THR A 282 16.52 5.39 15.97
CA THR A 282 17.70 6.23 16.21
C THR A 282 17.31 7.70 16.21
N GLU A 283 17.88 8.50 17.12
CA GLU A 283 17.67 9.96 17.20
C GLU A 283 16.20 10.36 17.47
N THR A 284 15.48 9.58 18.27
CA THR A 284 14.07 9.86 18.55
C THR A 284 13.87 11.02 19.53
N HIS A 285 12.80 11.79 19.35
CA HIS A 285 12.39 12.88 20.25
C HIS A 285 11.06 12.57 20.95
N ILE A 286 10.97 11.40 21.59
CA ILE A 286 9.77 10.95 22.28
C ILE A 286 9.72 11.61 23.67
N ASN A 287 8.73 12.49 23.85
CA ASN A 287 8.51 13.22 25.09
C ASN A 287 7.04 13.61 25.22
N LYS A 288 6.62 14.00 26.43
CA LYS A 288 5.22 14.36 26.73
C LYS A 288 4.63 15.43 25.79
N PRO A 289 5.31 16.55 25.48
CA PRO A 289 4.81 17.52 24.51
C PRO A 289 4.54 16.92 23.12
N ASN A 290 5.46 16.13 22.58
CA ASN A 290 5.34 15.55 21.24
C ASN A 290 4.27 14.45 21.18
N VAL A 291 4.21 13.58 22.20
CA VAL A 291 3.17 12.54 22.28
C VAL A 291 1.79 13.17 22.45
N LYS A 292 1.63 14.24 23.25
CA LYS A 292 0.36 14.94 23.38
C LYS A 292 -0.15 15.52 22.06
N LYS A 293 0.75 16.07 21.22
CA LYS A 293 0.39 16.54 19.86
C LYS A 293 -0.11 15.38 18.99
N LEU A 294 0.54 14.22 19.07
CA LEU A 294 0.11 13.01 18.35
C LEU A 294 -1.31 12.59 18.77
N THR A 295 -1.57 12.49 20.06
CA THR A 295 -2.87 12.02 20.58
C THR A 295 -3.99 13.01 20.29
N GLN A 296 -3.72 14.32 20.43
CA GLN A 296 -4.68 15.38 20.08
C GLN A 296 -5.04 15.35 18.58
N ALA A 297 -4.04 15.19 17.70
CA ALA A 297 -4.30 15.05 16.27
C ALA A 297 -5.16 13.81 15.95
N SER A 298 -4.98 12.71 16.70
CA SER A 298 -5.83 11.54 16.55
C SER A 298 -7.29 11.82 16.93
N ASP A 299 -7.55 12.54 18.02
CA ASP A 299 -8.91 12.92 18.41
C ASP A 299 -9.56 13.85 17.37
N GLU A 300 -8.80 14.84 16.87
CA GLU A 300 -9.26 15.73 15.79
C GLU A 300 -9.65 14.95 14.52
N VAL A 301 -8.83 13.98 14.11
CA VAL A 301 -9.11 13.13 12.93
C VAL A 301 -10.38 12.31 13.14
N TRP A 302 -10.57 11.72 14.31
CA TRP A 302 -11.76 10.91 14.59
C TRP A 302 -13.06 11.72 14.48
N GLU A 303 -13.10 12.90 15.13
CA GLU A 303 -14.28 13.76 15.09
C GLU A 303 -14.52 14.36 13.70
N ALA A 304 -13.47 14.73 12.98
CA ALA A 304 -13.59 15.22 11.61
C ALA A 304 -14.19 14.15 10.67
N ILE A 305 -13.76 12.89 10.79
CA ILE A 305 -14.32 11.78 10.00
C ILE A 305 -15.78 11.52 10.35
N LYS A 306 -16.14 11.52 11.65
CA LYS A 306 -17.54 11.38 12.09
C LYS A 306 -18.45 12.45 11.49
N ASN A 307 -17.96 13.67 11.43
CA ASN A 307 -18.68 14.82 10.90
C ASN A 307 -18.55 14.98 9.37
N LYS A 308 -17.75 14.13 8.70
CA LYS A 308 -17.43 14.22 7.27
C LYS A 308 -16.88 15.61 6.88
N ASP A 309 -16.13 16.23 7.79
CA ASP A 309 -15.46 17.50 7.58
C ASP A 309 -14.07 17.27 6.97
N LEU A 310 -13.97 17.51 5.66
CA LEU A 310 -12.76 17.26 4.89
C LEU A 310 -11.59 18.17 5.31
N GLN A 311 -11.86 19.42 5.68
CA GLN A 311 -10.82 20.38 6.03
C GLN A 311 -10.22 20.06 7.39
N SER A 312 -11.07 19.80 8.38
CA SER A 312 -10.62 19.35 9.69
C SER A 312 -9.93 17.99 9.61
N PHE A 313 -10.40 17.08 8.75
CA PHE A 313 -9.77 15.78 8.54
C PHE A 313 -8.35 15.95 7.96
N ALA A 314 -8.20 16.72 6.89
CA ALA A 314 -6.89 17.00 6.29
C ALA A 314 -5.92 17.66 7.29
N SER A 315 -6.39 18.66 8.04
CA SER A 315 -5.59 19.34 9.06
C SER A 315 -5.13 18.40 10.17
N GLY A 316 -6.05 17.62 10.76
CA GLY A 316 -5.72 16.63 11.79
C GLY A 316 -4.79 15.54 11.28
N PHE A 317 -5.01 15.06 10.05
CA PHE A 317 -4.18 14.04 9.40
C PHE A 317 -2.74 14.51 9.24
N LEU A 318 -2.54 15.75 8.75
CA LEU A 318 -1.21 16.35 8.60
C LEU A 318 -0.56 16.65 9.96
N LYS A 319 -1.32 17.14 10.95
CA LYS A 319 -0.82 17.32 12.33
C LYS A 319 -0.33 16.00 12.93
N SER A 320 -1.06 14.90 12.70
CA SER A 320 -0.64 13.57 13.16
C SER A 320 0.66 13.15 12.48
N PHE A 321 0.80 13.37 11.16
CA PHE A 321 2.04 13.05 10.45
C PHE A 321 3.22 13.88 10.96
N ASN A 322 3.03 15.20 11.15
CA ASN A 322 4.07 16.09 11.68
C ASN A 322 4.49 15.71 13.10
N ALA A 323 3.55 15.31 13.96
CA ALA A 323 3.88 14.81 15.30
C ALA A 323 4.72 13.52 15.24
N GLN A 324 4.42 12.62 14.30
CA GLN A 324 5.19 11.40 14.10
C GLN A 324 6.61 11.68 13.61
N THR A 325 6.76 12.50 12.58
CA THR A 325 8.08 12.82 12.01
C THR A 325 8.92 13.67 12.96
N THR A 326 8.28 14.46 13.85
CA THR A 326 8.98 15.11 14.96
C THR A 326 9.54 14.11 15.96
N MET A 327 8.78 13.07 16.31
CA MET A 327 9.24 12.04 17.25
C MET A 327 10.23 11.05 16.64
N PHE A 328 10.09 10.76 15.35
CA PHE A 328 10.90 9.81 14.60
C PHE A 328 11.45 10.48 13.31
N PRO A 329 12.49 11.33 13.41
CA PRO A 329 12.99 12.11 12.28
C PRO A 329 13.40 11.28 11.06
N LYS A 330 13.93 10.06 11.29
CA LYS A 330 14.33 9.12 10.22
C LYS A 330 13.16 8.60 9.38
N MET A 331 11.91 8.90 9.73
CA MET A 331 10.75 8.64 8.86
C MET A 331 10.79 9.44 7.57
N LEU A 332 11.46 10.59 7.57
CA LEU A 332 11.63 11.46 6.41
C LEU A 332 13.08 11.43 5.94
N ASN A 333 13.23 11.61 4.63
CA ASN A 333 14.50 11.90 3.98
C ASN A 333 14.23 12.81 2.78
N SER A 334 15.29 13.38 2.21
CA SER A 334 15.18 14.32 1.10
C SER A 334 14.42 13.77 -0.10
N LYS A 335 14.53 12.46 -0.40
CA LYS A 335 13.78 11.84 -1.50
C LYS A 335 12.28 11.83 -1.21
N ILE A 336 11.87 11.49 0.02
CA ILE A 336 10.45 11.48 0.42
C ILE A 336 9.89 12.90 0.39
N GLU A 337 10.63 13.88 0.90
CA GLU A 337 10.21 15.28 0.90
C GLU A 337 10.02 15.83 -0.52
N GLU A 338 10.93 15.48 -1.43
CA GLU A 338 10.81 15.80 -2.85
C GLU A 338 9.54 15.17 -3.45
N GLU A 339 9.20 13.94 -3.09
CA GLU A 339 7.96 13.31 -3.55
C GLU A 339 6.71 13.98 -2.98
N ILE A 340 6.69 14.27 -1.68
CA ILE A 340 5.60 15.01 -1.04
C ILE A 340 5.37 16.36 -1.74
N SER A 341 6.45 17.05 -2.12
CA SER A 341 6.37 18.37 -2.76
C SER A 341 5.52 18.39 -4.04
N LYS A 342 5.50 17.28 -4.80
CA LYS A 342 4.74 17.16 -6.06
C LYS A 342 3.23 17.10 -5.87
N TYR A 343 2.79 16.80 -4.65
CA TYR A 343 1.37 16.67 -4.29
C TYR A 343 0.86 17.83 -3.45
N LYS A 344 1.72 18.76 -3.01
CA LYS A 344 1.31 19.90 -2.15
C LYS A 344 0.18 20.74 -2.75
N ASP A 345 0.18 20.93 -4.06
CA ASP A 345 -0.84 21.72 -4.76
C ASP A 345 -2.06 20.88 -5.21
N LYS A 346 -2.03 19.56 -4.99
CA LYS A 346 -3.04 18.60 -5.48
C LYS A 346 -3.77 17.86 -4.36
N ALA A 347 -3.13 17.72 -3.20
CA ALA A 347 -3.64 17.03 -2.03
C ALA A 347 -3.74 18.01 -0.86
N LEU A 348 -4.78 17.86 -0.04
CA LEU A 348 -5.03 18.67 1.14
C LEU A 348 -4.10 18.28 2.31
N ALA A 349 -3.73 17.00 2.37
CA ALA A 349 -2.81 16.46 3.36
C ALA A 349 -2.17 15.16 2.87
N TRP A 350 -1.10 14.75 3.54
CA TRP A 350 -0.35 13.53 3.20
C TRP A 350 0.26 12.89 4.45
N LYS A 351 0.52 11.59 4.35
CA LYS A 351 1.16 10.79 5.39
C LYS A 351 1.76 9.52 4.81
N LEU A 352 2.91 9.09 5.34
CA LEU A 352 3.45 7.76 5.01
C LEU A 352 2.65 6.67 5.71
N ALA A 353 2.33 5.59 4.98
CA ALA A 353 1.70 4.42 5.58
C ALA A 353 2.65 3.72 6.58
N GLY A 354 2.09 3.26 7.69
CA GLY A 354 2.80 2.51 8.72
C GLY A 354 3.88 3.34 9.42
N ALA A 355 4.98 2.67 9.79
CA ALA A 355 6.06 3.30 10.55
C ALA A 355 6.88 4.35 9.76
N GLY A 356 6.71 4.50 8.45
CA GLY A 356 7.40 5.52 7.63
C GLY A 356 8.74 5.09 6.98
N GLY A 357 9.51 6.05 6.47
CA GLY A 357 10.83 5.83 5.85
C GLY A 357 10.83 5.31 4.40
N ALA A 358 9.69 4.76 3.92
CA ALA A 358 9.42 4.39 2.53
C ALA A 358 7.95 3.93 2.42
N GLY A 359 7.56 3.33 1.31
CA GLY A 359 6.32 2.59 1.14
C GLY A 359 5.27 3.33 0.33
N TYR A 360 4.06 3.43 0.88
CA TYR A 360 2.98 4.19 0.27
C TYR A 360 2.83 5.56 0.93
N LEU A 361 2.61 6.59 0.11
CA LEU A 361 2.16 7.91 0.54
C LEU A 361 0.64 7.96 0.42
N ILE A 362 -0.04 8.09 1.55
CA ILE A 362 -1.49 8.29 1.64
C ILE A 362 -1.77 9.78 1.47
N LEU A 363 -2.71 10.12 0.59
CA LEU A 363 -3.09 11.49 0.26
C LEU A 363 -4.56 11.70 0.60
N VAL A 364 -4.87 12.83 1.24
CA VAL A 364 -6.24 13.32 1.43
C VAL A 364 -6.55 14.30 0.31
N THR A 365 -7.61 14.09 -0.45
CA THR A 365 -7.91 14.90 -1.64
C THR A 365 -9.39 15.27 -1.73
N ASP A 366 -9.70 16.43 -2.34
CA ASP A 366 -11.06 16.82 -2.70
C ASP A 366 -11.50 16.19 -4.03
N LYS A 367 -10.53 16.02 -4.94
CA LYS A 367 -10.68 15.50 -6.30
C LYS A 367 -9.72 14.34 -6.53
N PRO A 368 -10.06 13.41 -7.45
CA PRO A 368 -9.15 12.35 -7.85
C PRO A 368 -7.86 12.92 -8.46
N ILE A 369 -6.71 12.33 -8.10
CA ILE A 369 -5.41 12.66 -8.70
C ILE A 369 -5.05 11.56 -9.69
N LYS A 370 -4.69 11.92 -10.92
CA LYS A 370 -4.28 10.94 -11.94
C LYS A 370 -3.02 10.18 -11.50
N GLY A 371 -3.03 8.86 -11.65
CA GLY A 371 -1.89 8.00 -11.30
C GLY A 371 -1.78 7.65 -9.82
N THR A 372 -2.85 7.87 -9.03
CA THR A 372 -2.96 7.38 -7.66
C THR A 372 -3.88 6.16 -7.58
N MET A 373 -3.68 5.33 -6.56
CA MET A 373 -4.49 4.16 -6.29
C MET A 373 -5.65 4.53 -5.35
N ASN A 374 -6.85 4.12 -5.70
CA ASN A 374 -7.99 4.21 -4.80
C ASN A 374 -7.94 3.08 -3.77
N ILE A 375 -8.50 3.34 -2.59
CA ILE A 375 -8.63 2.35 -1.53
C ILE A 375 -10.04 1.77 -1.51
N LYS A 376 -10.16 0.52 -1.06
CA LYS A 376 -11.46 -0.08 -0.72
C LYS A 376 -11.41 -0.50 0.74
N VAL A 377 -12.29 0.05 1.55
CA VAL A 377 -12.40 -0.23 2.98
C VAL A 377 -13.22 -1.50 3.19
N ARG A 378 -12.78 -2.36 4.10
CA ARG A 378 -13.51 -3.58 4.45
C ARG A 378 -14.81 -3.25 5.18
N ARG A 379 -15.95 -3.72 4.67
CA ARG A 379 -17.24 -3.58 5.36
C ARG A 379 -17.33 -4.61 6.47
N LYS A 380 -18.09 -4.29 7.52
CA LYS A 380 -18.48 -5.31 8.50
C LYS A 380 -19.54 -6.18 7.84
N GLU A 381 -19.22 -7.45 7.62
CA GLU A 381 -20.20 -8.42 7.16
C GLU A 381 -21.28 -8.57 8.23
N THR A 382 -22.50 -8.15 7.90
CA THR A 382 -23.69 -8.58 8.62
C THR A 382 -24.03 -9.98 8.14
N LEU A 383 -24.02 -10.95 9.06
CA LEU A 383 -24.71 -12.22 8.83
C LEU A 383 -26.15 -11.87 8.42
N ILE A 384 -26.50 -12.14 7.17
CA ILE A 384 -27.88 -12.06 6.68
C ILE A 384 -28.61 -13.32 7.13
#